data_AF-A0A1I2TK40-F1
#
_entry.id   AF-A0A1I2TK40-F1
#
_cell.length_a   1.000
_cell.length_b   1.000
_cell.length_c   1.000
_cell.angle_alpha   90.00
_cell.angle_beta   90.00
_cell.angle_gamma   90.00
#
_symmetry.space_group_name_H-M   'P 1'
#
loop_
_entity.id
_entity.type
_entity.pdbx_description
1 polymer ?
#
loop_
_entity_poly.entity_id
_entity_poly.type
_entity_poly.pdbx_seq_one_letter_code
_entity_poly.pdbx_strand_id
1 'polypeptide(L)'
;MDCGPACLKMIVGYYGCEYSLEYLRKITAVGRNGVSMLGLKKAAELIGMKVQVMRITPQLFSKGEFFPCIVYWDQKHFIVVYKCDNKRIYVADPGLGRLSYTWSEFNEHWLNGIDRGGNPSGIVMSLRPTEHFGKSNIEVTPNRNNLRFLWTYLKQQRVAFVKLLFALFIASAIQLLFPFLTQAIVDKGINGKNRHSCKYPWHNFVV
;
A
#
# COMPACT_ATOMS: atom_id res chain seq x y z
N MET A 1 -5.35 14.27 8.29
CA MET A 1 -4.79 14.25 9.67
C MET A 1 -3.58 13.31 9.82
N ASP A 2 -3.33 12.40 8.87
CA ASP A 2 -2.26 11.39 8.98
C ASP A 2 -0.90 11.75 8.35
N CYS A 3 -0.70 12.99 7.91
CA CYS A 3 0.51 13.36 7.16
C CYS A 3 1.80 13.18 7.96
N GLY A 4 1.82 13.54 9.24
CA GLY A 4 2.97 13.33 10.13
C GLY A 4 3.36 11.85 10.32
N PRO A 5 2.46 10.97 10.82
CA PRO A 5 2.75 9.54 10.96
C PRO A 5 3.14 8.87 9.64
N ALA A 6 2.53 9.27 8.52
CA ALA A 6 2.91 8.77 7.19
C ALA A 6 4.32 9.22 6.79
N CYS A 7 4.69 10.49 7.02
CA CYS A 7 6.06 10.98 6.79
C CYS A 7 7.09 10.23 7.63
N LEU A 8 6.79 9.99 8.91
CA LEU A 8 7.66 9.21 9.79
C LEU A 8 7.79 7.77 9.28
N LYS A 9 6.69 7.13 8.84
CA LYS A 9 6.73 5.79 8.25
C LYS A 9 7.65 5.73 7.02
N MET A 10 7.59 6.73 6.14
CA MET A 10 8.44 6.80 4.95
C MET A 10 9.92 6.90 5.31
N ILE A 11 10.28 7.73 6.29
CA ILE A 11 11.67 7.89 6.73
C ILE A 11 12.19 6.64 7.43
N VAL A 12 11.40 6.04 8.32
CA VAL A 12 11.80 4.80 8.99
C VAL A 12 12.00 3.68 7.96
N GLY A 13 11.09 3.56 6.99
CA GLY A 13 11.21 2.61 5.89
C GLY A 13 12.47 2.83 5.05
N TYR A 14 12.87 4.09 4.83
CA TYR A 14 14.13 4.42 4.16
C TYR A 14 15.36 3.89 4.91
N TYR A 15 15.34 3.91 6.24
CA TYR A 15 16.42 3.36 7.08
C TYR A 15 16.27 1.85 7.37
N GLY A 16 15.36 1.15 6.67
CA GLY A 16 15.25 -0.31 6.72
C GLY A 16 14.46 -0.88 7.90
N CYS A 17 13.69 -0.05 8.62
CA CYS A 17 12.78 -0.51 9.67
C CYS A 17 11.32 -0.29 9.27
N GLU A 18 10.43 -1.20 9.68
CA GLU A 18 9.01 -1.09 9.39
C GLU A 18 8.19 -1.02 10.68
N TYR A 19 7.45 0.08 10.84
CA TYR A 19 6.43 0.22 11.86
C TYR A 19 5.04 0.26 11.21
N SER A 20 4.03 -0.29 11.89
CA SER A 20 2.64 -0.14 11.45
C SER A 20 2.23 1.34 11.49
N LEU A 21 1.38 1.75 10.53
CA LEU A 21 0.91 3.14 10.50
C LEU A 21 0.07 3.47 11.74
N GLU A 22 -0.67 2.48 12.25
CA GLU A 22 -1.46 2.59 13.47
C GLU A 22 -0.59 2.86 14.70
N TYR A 23 0.52 2.13 14.85
CA TYR A 23 1.48 2.38 15.93
C TYR A 23 2.05 3.81 15.85
N LEU A 24 2.49 4.22 14.66
CA LEU A 24 3.02 5.56 14.43
C LEU A 24 1.97 6.65 14.70
N ARG A 25 0.71 6.44 14.32
CA ARG A 25 -0.40 7.34 14.69
C ARG A 25 -0.55 7.46 16.19
N LYS A 26 -0.56 6.33 16.91
CA LYS A 26 -0.74 6.30 18.37
C LYS A 26 0.35 7.10 19.10
N ILE A 27 1.61 6.96 18.69
CA ILE A 27 2.73 7.65 19.35
C ILE A 27 2.89 9.11 18.90
N THR A 28 2.38 9.49 17.72
CA THR A 28 2.40 10.87 17.22
C THR A 28 1.22 11.71 17.73
N ALA A 29 0.07 11.08 18.02
CA ALA A 29 -1.19 11.72 18.40
C ALA A 29 -1.27 12.16 19.89
N VAL A 30 -0.22 12.80 20.41
CA VAL A 30 -0.15 13.24 21.82
C VAL A 30 -0.93 14.56 22.06
N GLY A 31 -1.98 14.87 21.28
CA GLY A 31 -2.73 16.12 21.44
C GLY A 31 -4.08 16.16 20.69
N ARG A 32 -4.99 17.04 21.14
CA ARG A 32 -6.37 17.18 20.61
C ARG A 32 -6.45 17.90 19.25
N ASN A 33 -5.37 18.53 18.79
CA ASN A 33 -5.37 19.43 17.61
C ASN A 33 -4.59 18.87 16.41
N GLY A 34 -4.50 17.55 16.26
CA GLY A 34 -3.75 16.91 15.18
C GLY A 34 -2.25 16.75 15.48
N VAL A 35 -1.46 16.46 14.45
CA VAL A 35 -0.03 16.13 14.60
C VAL A 35 0.80 17.40 14.59
N SER A 36 1.40 17.72 15.74
CA SER A 36 2.35 18.84 15.85
C SER A 36 3.77 18.38 15.53
N MET A 37 4.63 19.30 15.11
CA MET A 37 6.06 19.02 14.91
C MET A 37 6.75 18.53 16.19
N LEU A 38 6.32 19.03 17.36
CA LEU A 38 6.82 18.55 18.65
C LEU A 38 6.39 17.11 18.93
N GLY A 39 5.12 16.76 18.63
CA GLY A 39 4.63 15.38 18.76
C GLY A 39 5.36 14.42 17.83
N LEU A 40 5.62 14.85 16.59
CA LEU A 40 6.38 14.10 15.61
C LEU A 40 7.85 13.88 16.05
N LYS A 41 8.49 14.92 16.60
CA LYS A 41 9.83 14.82 17.20
C LYS A 41 9.85 13.77 18.31
N LYS A 42 8.94 13.87 19.29
CA LYS A 42 8.87 12.93 20.42
C LYS A 42 8.63 11.50 19.95
N ALA A 43 7.73 11.31 18.99
CA ALA A 43 7.46 9.99 18.39
C ALA A 43 8.69 9.39 17.71
N ALA A 44 9.44 10.19 16.96
CA ALA A 44 10.68 9.75 16.31
C ALA A 44 11.79 9.43 17.33
N GLU A 45 11.90 10.20 18.41
CA GLU A 45 12.82 9.90 19.52
C GLU A 45 12.44 8.60 20.25
N LEU A 46 11.14 8.34 20.45
CA LEU A 46 10.63 7.11 21.08
C LEU A 46 10.98 5.83 20.30
N ILE A 47 11.04 5.91 18.97
CA ILE A 47 11.47 4.78 18.12
C ILE A 47 12.99 4.72 17.92
N GLY A 48 13.76 5.51 18.69
CA GLY A 48 15.21 5.48 18.69
C GLY A 48 15.86 6.27 17.55
N MET A 49 15.21 7.29 17.00
CA MET A 49 15.85 8.21 16.06
C MET A 49 16.39 9.46 16.78
N LYS A 50 17.54 9.96 16.33
CA LYS A 50 18.04 11.28 16.69
C LYS A 50 17.36 12.30 15.79
N VAL A 51 16.68 13.26 16.41
CA VAL A 51 15.89 14.27 15.70
C VAL A 51 16.45 15.65 15.96
N GLN A 52 16.65 16.42 14.89
CA GLN A 52 17.00 17.83 14.99
C GLN A 52 16.01 18.65 14.18
N VAL A 53 15.30 19.54 14.87
CA VAL A 53 14.39 20.52 14.27
C VAL A 53 15.10 21.85 14.20
N MET A 54 15.17 22.42 13.01
CA MET A 54 15.88 23.65 12.74
C MET A 54 15.16 24.47 11.68
N ARG A 55 15.33 25.80 11.76
CA ARG A 55 14.91 26.73 10.73
C ARG A 55 16.13 27.07 9.88
N ILE A 56 16.04 26.86 8.58
CA ILE A 56 17.17 27.02 7.65
C ILE A 56 16.77 27.76 6.39
N THR A 57 17.74 28.43 5.80
CA THR A 57 17.59 29.15 4.53
C THR A 57 17.69 28.18 3.34
N PRO A 58 17.14 28.53 2.17
CA PRO A 58 17.26 27.72 0.96
C PRO A 58 18.71 27.38 0.58
N GLN A 59 19.64 28.31 0.82
CA GLN A 59 21.07 28.14 0.52
C GLN A 59 21.72 27.06 1.39
N LEU A 60 21.28 26.90 2.64
CA LEU A 60 21.76 25.83 3.50
C LEU A 60 21.06 24.51 3.19
N PHE A 61 19.76 24.58 2.82
CA PHE A 61 18.98 23.42 2.42
C PHE A 61 19.55 22.74 1.16
N SER A 62 20.02 23.53 0.19
CA SER A 62 20.57 23.03 -1.09
C SER A 62 21.86 22.21 -0.95
N LYS A 63 22.57 22.32 0.19
CA LYS A 63 23.73 21.46 0.48
C LYS A 63 23.36 19.99 0.70
N GLY A 64 22.10 19.71 1.03
CA GLY A 64 21.56 18.36 1.13
C GLY A 64 22.06 17.50 2.29
N GLU A 65 22.66 18.11 3.32
CA GLU A 65 23.20 17.40 4.49
C GLU A 65 22.13 16.74 5.40
N PHE A 66 20.85 17.08 5.18
CA PHE A 66 19.73 16.72 6.05
C PHE A 66 18.83 15.62 5.48
N PHE A 67 19.03 15.17 4.24
CA PHE A 67 18.11 14.22 3.61
C PHE A 67 18.30 12.76 4.09
N PRO A 68 17.21 11.96 4.15
CA PRO A 68 15.82 12.40 4.01
C PRO A 68 15.35 13.17 5.26
N CYS A 69 14.59 14.25 5.04
CA CYS A 69 14.06 15.09 6.10
C CYS A 69 12.56 15.35 5.93
N ILE A 70 11.89 15.68 7.03
CA ILE A 70 10.50 16.13 7.02
C ILE A 70 10.51 17.66 7.01
N VAL A 71 9.73 18.28 6.13
CA VAL A 71 9.57 19.73 6.08
C VAL A 71 8.12 20.11 6.40
N TYR A 72 7.96 21.28 7.02
CA TYR A 72 6.63 21.84 7.27
C TYR A 72 6.19 22.63 6.04
N TRP A 73 5.07 22.21 5.44
CA TRP A 73 4.61 22.62 4.12
C TRP A 73 3.28 23.37 4.22
N ASP A 74 3.16 24.52 3.55
CA ASP A 74 1.94 25.34 3.49
C ASP A 74 1.30 25.67 4.85
N GLN A 75 2.13 25.69 5.91
CA GLN A 75 1.71 25.92 7.30
C GLN A 75 0.59 24.98 7.79
N LYS A 76 0.40 23.84 7.13
CA LYS A 76 -0.73 22.93 7.38
C LYS A 76 -0.34 21.46 7.25
N HIS A 77 0.70 21.15 6.49
CA HIS A 77 1.02 19.80 6.04
C HIS A 77 2.49 19.44 6.31
N PHE A 78 2.79 18.14 6.24
CA PHE A 78 4.16 17.63 6.32
C PHE A 78 4.43 16.78 5.08
N ILE A 79 5.59 16.99 4.49
CA ILE A 79 6.09 16.19 3.36
C ILE A 79 7.53 15.75 3.64
N VAL A 80 7.98 14.68 2.99
CA VAL A 80 9.35 14.20 3.07
C VAL A 80 10.12 14.68 1.85
N VAL A 81 11.27 15.33 2.08
CA VAL A 81 12.24 15.64 1.02
C VAL A 81 13.34 14.60 1.10
N TYR A 82 13.58 13.88 0.00
CA TYR A 82 14.54 12.79 -0.04
C TYR A 82 15.75 13.07 -0.94
N LYS A 83 15.65 14.06 -1.84
CA LYS A 83 16.75 14.46 -2.72
C LYS A 83 16.53 15.90 -3.18
N CYS A 84 17.61 16.64 -3.34
CA CYS A 84 17.62 17.86 -4.14
C CYS A 84 18.81 17.89 -5.08
N ASP A 85 18.71 18.77 -6.06
CA ASP A 85 19.69 19.04 -7.08
C ASP A 85 19.57 20.52 -7.49
N ASN A 86 20.48 20.99 -8.34
CA ASN A 86 20.57 22.43 -8.64
C ASN A 86 19.29 22.99 -9.29
N LYS A 87 18.46 22.14 -9.90
CA LYS A 87 17.23 22.55 -10.60
C LYS A 87 15.96 22.21 -9.84
N ARG A 88 15.94 21.09 -9.12
CA ARG A 88 14.71 20.51 -8.59
C ARG A 88 14.88 19.99 -7.16
N ILE A 89 13.75 19.83 -6.50
CA ILE A 89 13.62 19.21 -5.19
C ILE A 89 12.63 18.07 -5.34
N TYR A 90 13.04 16.88 -4.90
CA TYR A 90 12.22 15.68 -4.97
C TYR A 90 11.60 15.39 -3.61
N VAL A 91 10.27 15.28 -3.63
CA VAL A 91 9.47 15.14 -2.41
C VAL A 91 8.57 13.91 -2.50
N ALA A 92 8.25 13.36 -1.34
CA ALA A 92 7.21 12.35 -1.15
C ALA A 92 6.15 12.96 -0.23
N ASP A 93 4.99 13.24 -0.81
CA ASP A 93 3.81 13.71 -0.12
C ASP A 93 2.93 12.51 0.26
N PRO A 94 2.51 12.36 1.53
CA PRO A 94 1.59 11.29 1.94
C PRO A 94 0.26 11.23 1.16
N GLY A 95 -0.24 12.37 0.67
CA GLY A 95 -1.51 12.48 -0.05
C GLY A 95 -1.37 12.41 -1.57
N LEU A 96 -0.25 12.87 -2.12
CA LEU A 96 -0.04 12.99 -3.58
C LEU A 96 1.01 12.03 -4.14
N GLY A 97 1.76 11.34 -3.27
CA GLY A 97 2.85 10.46 -3.67
C GLY A 97 4.14 11.21 -3.99
N ARG A 98 4.93 10.70 -4.95
CA ARG A 98 6.23 11.28 -5.30
C ARG A 98 6.05 12.42 -6.29
N LEU A 99 6.57 13.59 -5.93
CA LEU A 99 6.50 14.80 -6.72
C LEU A 99 7.91 15.43 -6.85
N SER A 100 8.03 16.40 -7.75
CA SER A 100 9.23 17.22 -7.85
C SER A 100 8.84 18.67 -8.12
N TYR A 101 9.48 19.59 -7.43
CA TYR A 101 9.27 21.04 -7.57
C TYR A 101 10.54 21.72 -8.05
N THR A 102 10.40 22.87 -8.71
CA THR A 102 11.49 23.82 -8.87
C THR A 102 11.79 24.51 -7.53
N TRP A 103 12.97 25.14 -7.43
CA TRP A 103 13.33 25.89 -6.22
C TRP A 103 12.37 27.06 -5.93
N SER A 104 11.82 27.72 -6.97
CA SER A 104 10.86 28.81 -6.79
C SER A 104 9.57 28.30 -6.16
N GLU A 105 8.94 27.29 -6.79
CA GLU A 105 7.71 26.67 -6.30
C GLU A 105 7.88 26.13 -4.88
N PHE A 106 9.01 25.45 -4.62
CA PHE A 106 9.27 24.91 -3.29
C PHE A 106 9.37 26.00 -2.22
N ASN A 107 10.06 27.10 -2.53
CA ASN A 107 10.25 28.19 -1.59
C ASN A 107 8.94 28.93 -1.27
N GLU A 108 8.03 29.05 -2.24
CA GLU A 108 6.70 29.67 -2.03
C GLU A 108 5.89 28.93 -0.97
N HIS A 109 5.97 27.60 -0.93
CA HIS A 109 5.22 26.76 -0.01
C HIS A 109 5.94 26.45 1.31
N TRP A 110 7.28 26.36 1.29
CA TRP A 110 8.09 25.94 2.44
C TRP A 110 8.53 27.12 3.33
N LEU A 111 8.82 28.28 2.76
CA LEU A 111 9.29 29.44 3.53
C LEU A 111 8.12 30.04 4.31
N ASN A 112 8.22 29.98 5.64
CA ASN A 112 7.13 30.35 6.54
C ASN A 112 7.60 31.24 7.70
N GLY A 113 8.74 31.91 7.54
CA GLY A 113 9.25 32.86 8.51
C GLY A 113 10.63 33.38 8.15
N ILE A 114 11.21 34.10 9.10
CA ILE A 114 12.52 34.73 8.98
C ILE A 114 13.45 34.10 10.01
N ASP A 115 14.71 33.88 9.65
CA ASP A 115 15.72 33.39 10.58
C ASP A 115 16.20 34.50 11.53
N ARG A 116 17.12 34.17 12.44
CA ARG A 116 17.70 35.16 13.37
C ARG A 116 18.50 36.26 12.65
N GLY A 117 18.88 36.05 11.40
CA GLY A 117 19.68 36.96 10.58
C GLY A 117 18.87 37.77 9.57
N GLY A 118 17.53 37.70 9.58
CA GLY A 118 16.68 38.47 8.67
C GLY A 118 16.37 37.79 7.33
N ASN A 119 16.80 36.54 7.10
CA ASN A 119 16.59 35.84 5.84
C ASN A 119 15.32 34.98 5.85
N PRO A 120 14.58 34.90 4.72
CA PRO A 120 13.50 33.94 4.56
C PRO A 120 13.96 32.51 4.81
N SER A 121 13.25 31.79 5.68
CA SER A 121 13.65 30.45 6.10
C SER A 121 12.45 29.55 6.42
N GLY A 122 12.62 28.27 6.13
CA GLY A 122 11.63 27.23 6.37
C GLY A 122 12.07 26.30 7.50
N ILE A 123 11.11 25.53 8.02
CA ILE A 123 11.38 24.59 9.12
C ILE A 123 11.64 23.20 8.55
N VAL A 124 12.70 22.56 9.04
CA VAL A 124 13.12 21.21 8.67
C VAL A 124 13.33 20.40 9.92
N MET A 125 12.87 19.16 9.87
CA MET A 125 13.17 18.12 10.84
C MET A 125 14.06 17.09 10.15
N SER A 126 15.33 17.03 10.56
CA SER A 126 16.25 15.97 10.15
C SER A 126 16.14 14.80 11.13
N LEU A 127 16.17 13.58 10.58
CA LEU A 127 16.07 12.35 11.36
C LEU A 127 17.21 11.42 10.96
N ARG A 128 17.95 10.92 11.95
CA ARG A 128 19.01 9.93 11.77
C ARG A 128 18.81 8.77 12.73
N PRO A 129 19.02 7.52 12.31
CA PRO A 129 18.93 6.37 13.21
C PRO A 129 20.01 6.48 14.31
N THR A 130 19.67 6.05 15.52
CA THR A 130 20.65 5.83 16.60
C THR A 130 20.94 4.34 16.76
N GLU A 131 21.84 3.99 17.68
CA GLU A 131 22.08 2.60 18.05
C GLU A 131 20.84 1.88 18.61
N HIS A 132 19.83 2.62 19.10
CA HIS A 132 18.59 2.05 19.62
C HIS A 132 17.49 1.91 18.55
N PHE A 133 17.70 2.44 17.34
CA PHE A 133 16.73 2.38 16.25
C PHE A 133 16.45 0.92 15.86
N GLY A 134 15.16 0.55 15.78
CA GLY A 134 14.74 -0.80 15.38
C GLY A 134 14.98 -1.90 16.43
N LYS A 135 15.58 -1.58 17.60
CA LYS A 135 15.81 -2.55 18.69
C LYS A 135 14.64 -2.69 19.67
N SER A 136 13.54 -1.96 19.43
CA SER A 136 12.35 -2.05 20.29
C SER A 136 11.64 -3.40 20.07
N ASN A 137 11.29 -4.10 21.17
CA ASN A 137 10.42 -5.30 21.18
C ASN A 137 8.97 -5.04 20.69
N ILE A 138 8.70 -3.84 20.20
CA ILE A 138 7.43 -3.44 19.61
C ILE A 138 7.42 -4.05 18.22
N GLU A 139 6.39 -4.82 17.89
CA GLU A 139 6.19 -5.55 16.63
C GLU A 139 6.66 -4.76 15.40
N VAL A 140 7.97 -4.84 15.12
CA VAL A 140 8.56 -4.50 13.84
C VAL A 140 8.04 -5.61 12.96
N THR A 141 6.88 -5.40 12.34
CA THR A 141 6.34 -6.34 11.38
C THR A 141 7.40 -6.46 10.30
N PRO A 142 8.11 -7.59 10.17
CA PRO A 142 9.06 -7.74 9.09
C PRO A 142 8.26 -7.62 7.81
N ASN A 143 8.81 -6.91 6.82
CA ASN A 143 8.29 -6.86 5.46
C ASN A 143 8.15 -8.30 4.95
N ARG A 144 6.98 -8.88 5.21
CA ARG A 144 6.58 -10.17 4.74
C ARG A 144 5.46 -9.82 3.80
N ASN A 145 5.79 -9.86 2.52
CA ASN A 145 4.88 -9.92 1.37
C ASN A 145 3.47 -10.23 1.85
N ASN A 146 2.52 -9.33 1.63
CA ASN A 146 1.12 -9.41 2.11
C ASN A 146 0.51 -10.84 1.96
N LEU A 147 0.97 -11.60 0.97
CA LEU A 147 0.67 -13.01 0.72
C LEU A 147 1.05 -13.98 1.86
N ARG A 148 2.16 -13.77 2.57
CA ARG A 148 2.60 -14.64 3.68
C ARG A 148 1.74 -14.42 4.93
N PHE A 149 1.20 -13.22 5.12
CA PHE A 149 0.20 -12.94 6.14
C PHE A 149 -1.12 -13.65 5.80
N LEU A 150 -1.60 -13.54 4.56
CA LEU A 150 -2.77 -14.30 4.08
C LEU A 150 -2.56 -15.82 4.20
N TRP A 151 -1.37 -16.32 3.87
CA TRP A 151 -1.03 -17.74 4.01
C TRP A 151 -1.02 -18.22 5.47
N THR A 152 -0.64 -17.34 6.41
CA THR A 152 -0.71 -17.64 7.85
C THR A 152 -2.16 -17.75 8.31
N TYR A 153 -3.05 -16.86 7.85
CA TYR A 153 -4.48 -16.94 8.13
C TYR A 153 -5.15 -18.17 7.48
N LEU A 154 -4.86 -18.46 6.20
CA LEU A 154 -5.30 -19.67 5.50
C LEU A 154 -4.81 -20.95 6.21
N LYS A 155 -3.59 -20.92 6.76
CA LYS A 155 -3.01 -22.04 7.50
C LYS A 155 -3.73 -22.30 8.83
N GLN A 156 -4.31 -21.28 9.46
CA GLN A 156 -5.06 -21.42 10.71
C GLN A 156 -6.47 -21.99 10.49
N GLN A 157 -7.05 -21.85 9.29
CA GLN A 157 -8.37 -22.38 8.93
C GLN A 157 -8.30 -23.50 7.87
N ARG A 158 -7.24 -24.33 7.91
CA ARG A 158 -7.01 -25.39 6.90
C ARG A 158 -8.18 -26.36 6.73
N VAL A 159 -8.86 -26.72 7.82
CA VAL A 159 -9.98 -27.66 7.77
C VAL A 159 -11.17 -27.06 7.01
N ALA A 160 -11.47 -25.77 7.22
CA ALA A 160 -12.54 -25.09 6.50
C ALA A 160 -12.21 -24.93 5.02
N PHE A 161 -10.94 -24.63 4.70
CA PHE A 161 -10.49 -24.49 3.32
C PHE A 161 -10.54 -25.81 2.53
N VAL A 162 -10.14 -26.93 3.16
CA VAL A 162 -10.24 -28.26 2.56
C VAL A 162 -11.71 -28.65 2.32
N LYS A 163 -12.63 -28.33 3.24
CA LYS A 163 -14.08 -28.56 3.04
C LYS A 163 -14.62 -27.80 1.83
N LEU A 164 -14.22 -26.54 1.66
CA LEU A 164 -14.59 -25.69 0.54
C LEU A 164 -14.07 -26.26 -0.79
N LEU A 165 -12.79 -26.64 -0.84
CA LEU A 165 -12.18 -27.30 -2.00
C LEU A 165 -12.88 -28.61 -2.36
N PHE A 166 -13.22 -29.41 -1.35
CA PHE A 166 -13.91 -30.68 -1.55
C PHE A 166 -15.34 -30.49 -2.06
N ALA A 167 -16.08 -29.52 -1.52
CA ALA A 167 -17.40 -29.16 -2.02
C ALA A 167 -17.36 -28.67 -3.48
N LEU A 168 -16.37 -27.84 -3.82
CA LEU A 168 -16.15 -27.35 -5.18
C LEU A 168 -15.83 -28.50 -6.15
N PHE A 169 -14.99 -29.44 -5.72
CA PHE A 169 -14.62 -30.61 -6.50
C PHE A 169 -15.83 -31.50 -6.80
N ILE A 170 -16.66 -31.78 -5.80
CA ILE A 170 -17.90 -32.56 -5.98
C ILE A 170 -18.85 -31.85 -6.96
N ALA A 171 -19.04 -30.54 -6.79
CA ALA A 171 -19.89 -29.75 -7.68
C ALA A 171 -19.41 -29.82 -9.14
N SER A 172 -18.10 -29.69 -9.38
CA SER A 172 -17.49 -29.85 -10.71
C SER A 172 -17.66 -31.26 -11.27
N ALA A 173 -17.49 -32.31 -10.45
CA ALA A 173 -17.67 -33.68 -10.90
C ALA A 173 -19.13 -33.96 -11.32
N ILE A 174 -20.11 -33.41 -10.60
CA ILE A 174 -21.54 -33.51 -10.95
C ILE A 174 -21.82 -32.77 -12.26
N GLN A 175 -21.25 -31.57 -12.45
CA GLN A 175 -21.39 -30.85 -13.73
C GLN A 175 -20.83 -31.66 -14.90
N LEU A 176 -19.75 -32.41 -14.69
CA LEU A 176 -19.15 -33.25 -15.72
C LEU A 176 -20.00 -34.47 -16.07
N LEU A 177 -20.89 -34.93 -15.18
CA LEU A 177 -21.77 -36.08 -15.44
C LEU A 177 -22.90 -35.78 -16.45
N PHE A 178 -23.38 -34.54 -16.50
CA PHE A 178 -24.45 -34.11 -17.42
C PHE A 178 -24.17 -34.41 -18.91
N PRO A 179 -23.01 -34.05 -19.49
CA PRO A 179 -22.71 -34.34 -20.90
C PRO A 179 -22.67 -35.83 -21.23
N PHE A 180 -22.27 -36.70 -20.29
CA PHE A 180 -22.29 -38.15 -20.51
C PHE A 180 -23.71 -38.72 -20.46
N LEU A 181 -24.56 -38.18 -19.58
CA LEU A 181 -25.98 -38.54 -19.50
C LEU A 181 -26.72 -38.16 -20.78
N THR A 182 -26.52 -36.95 -21.29
CA THR A 182 -27.12 -36.52 -22.55
C THR A 182 -26.62 -37.34 -23.73
N GLN A 183 -25.32 -37.67 -23.80
CA GLN A 183 -24.79 -38.58 -24.80
C GLN A 183 -25.47 -39.95 -24.74
N ALA A 184 -25.58 -40.55 -23.56
CA ALA A 184 -26.21 -41.87 -23.40
C ALA A 184 -27.69 -41.88 -23.81
N ILE A 185 -28.45 -40.83 -23.51
CA ILE A 185 -29.86 -40.69 -23.90
C ILE A 185 -29.99 -40.60 -25.42
N VAL A 186 -29.16 -39.79 -26.07
CA VAL A 186 -29.19 -39.64 -27.54
C VAL A 186 -28.77 -40.95 -28.22
N ASP A 187 -27.64 -41.52 -27.81
CA ASP A 187 -27.05 -42.69 -28.46
C ASP A 187 -27.87 -43.98 -28.22
N LYS A 188 -28.45 -44.18 -27.03
CA LYS A 188 -29.25 -45.38 -26.72
C LYS A 188 -30.75 -45.18 -26.87
N GLY A 189 -31.26 -43.98 -26.60
CA GLY A 189 -32.69 -43.67 -26.68
C GLY A 189 -33.20 -43.51 -28.11
N ILE A 190 -32.36 -43.03 -29.04
CA ILE A 190 -32.76 -42.82 -30.44
C ILE A 190 -32.42 -44.04 -31.32
N ASN A 191 -31.33 -44.77 -31.07
CA ASN A 191 -30.97 -45.96 -31.86
C ASN A 191 -31.88 -47.18 -31.65
N GLY A 192 -32.73 -47.18 -30.62
CA GLY A 192 -33.68 -48.28 -30.35
C GLY A 192 -34.94 -48.29 -31.23
N LYS A 193 -35.19 -47.24 -32.05
CA LYS A 193 -36.32 -47.22 -33.00
C LYS A 193 -35.85 -47.66 -34.39
N ASN A 194 -36.18 -48.90 -34.72
CA ASN A 194 -36.01 -49.58 -36.01
C ASN A 194 -36.09 -48.64 -37.24
N ARG A 195 -35.06 -48.75 -38.10
CA ARG A 195 -35.13 -48.41 -39.53
C ARG A 195 -36.11 -49.36 -40.22
N HIS A 196 -37.41 -49.07 -40.18
CA HIS A 196 -38.37 -49.68 -41.10
C HIS A 196 -38.48 -48.86 -42.39
N SER A 197 -37.92 -49.43 -43.45
CA SER A 197 -38.32 -49.32 -44.85
C SER A 197 -39.46 -48.33 -45.18
N CYS A 198 -39.11 -47.16 -45.69
CA CYS A 198 -40.00 -46.40 -46.56
C CYS A 198 -40.01 -47.09 -47.95
N LYS A 199 -40.91 -48.06 -48.15
CA LYS A 199 -41.31 -48.51 -49.49
C LYS A 199 -42.56 -47.73 -49.86
N TYR A 200 -42.42 -46.76 -50.77
CA TYR A 200 -43.54 -46.15 -51.48
C TYR A 200 -44.09 -47.16 -52.50
N PRO A 201 -45.40 -47.41 -52.58
CA PRO A 201 -46.00 -47.98 -53.78
C PRO A 201 -46.58 -46.85 -54.64
N TRP A 202 -45.97 -46.63 -55.80
CA TRP A 202 -46.65 -46.01 -56.93
C TRP A 202 -47.44 -47.09 -57.68
N HIS A 203 -48.61 -46.68 -58.19
CA HIS A 203 -49.49 -47.30 -59.19
C HIS A 203 -50.78 -48.04 -58.77
N ASN A 204 -51.89 -47.38 -59.20
CA ASN A 204 -53.13 -47.88 -59.81
C ASN A 204 -54.35 -48.22 -58.94
N PHE A 205 -55.40 -47.40 -59.07
CA PHE A 205 -56.78 -47.69 -59.56
C PHE A 205 -57.59 -46.37 -59.38
N VAL A 206 -57.99 -45.63 -60.42
CA VAL A 206 -59.13 -45.78 -61.34
C VAL A 206 -60.51 -45.70 -60.63
N VAL A 207 -61.28 -44.68 -61.07
CA VAL A 207 -62.62 -44.16 -60.69
C VAL A 207 -62.70 -43.30 -59.43
#